data_AF-A0A4Y7L0P1-F1
#
_entry.id   AF-A0A4Y7L0P1-F1
#
_cell.length_a   1.000
_cell.length_b   1.000
_cell.length_c   1.000
_cell.angle_alpha   90.00
_cell.angle_beta   90.00
_cell.angle_gamma   90.00
#
_symmetry.space_group_name_H-M   'P 1'
#
loop_
_entity.id
_entity.type
_entity.pdbx_description
1 polymer ?
#
loop_
_entity_poly.entity_id
_entity_poly.type
_entity_poly.pdbx_seq_one_letter_code
_entity_poly.pdbx_strand_id
1 'polypeptide(L)'
;MALISKITLPDLDYDYGALEPAISGEIMQIHHQKHHQAYITNYNKALEQLTEATAKGDTSTVVKLQSAIKFNGGGHVNHSIFWKNLAPVSEGGGELPEGSLASAIDTHFGSLEKLVQKVNAEGAALQGSGWVWLGLDTELKKLVVETTGNRYKNMRPEYLKNIWKVINWKYACEVYEKALL
;
A
#
# COMPACT_ATOMS: atom_id res chain seq x y z
N MET A 1 -7.72 1.61 -31.50
CA MET A 1 -6.77 1.45 -30.38
C MET A 1 -7.33 2.20 -29.19
N ALA A 2 -7.55 1.53 -28.05
CA ALA A 2 -7.96 2.22 -26.84
C ALA A 2 -6.80 3.10 -26.35
N LEU A 3 -7.05 4.40 -26.12
CA LEU A 3 -6.10 5.25 -25.42
C LEU A 3 -5.95 4.73 -23.99
N ILE A 4 -4.73 4.37 -23.59
CA ILE A 4 -4.42 4.19 -22.18
C ILE A 4 -4.40 5.58 -21.55
N SER A 5 -5.34 5.86 -20.65
CA SER A 5 -5.31 7.09 -19.86
C SER A 5 -4.03 7.11 -19.02
N LYS A 6 -3.29 8.23 -19.06
CA LYS A 6 -2.07 8.38 -18.26
C LYS A 6 -2.43 8.41 -16.79
N ILE A 7 -1.73 7.60 -16.00
CA ILE A 7 -1.84 7.58 -14.55
C ILE A 7 -1.13 8.82 -14.01
N THR A 8 -1.73 9.47 -13.02
CA THR A 8 -1.19 10.67 -12.35
C THR A 8 -0.92 10.40 -10.88
N LEU A 9 -0.06 11.22 -10.29
CA LEU A 9 0.17 11.20 -8.84
C LEU A 9 -1.11 11.67 -8.15
N PRO A 10 -1.72 10.87 -7.26
CA PRO A 10 -2.88 11.31 -6.50
C PRO A 10 -2.45 12.37 -5.49
N ASP A 11 -3.28 13.38 -5.26
CA ASP A 11 -3.05 14.28 -4.13
C ASP A 11 -3.27 13.53 -2.81
N LEU A 12 -2.57 13.97 -1.76
CA LEU A 12 -2.83 13.49 -0.40
C LEU A 12 -4.05 14.21 0.16
N ASP A 13 -4.85 13.52 0.96
CA ASP A 13 -6.02 14.12 1.63
C ASP A 13 -5.61 15.00 2.83
N TYR A 14 -4.31 15.10 3.12
CA TYR A 14 -3.72 15.81 4.25
C TYR A 14 -2.35 16.38 3.88
N ASP A 15 -1.93 17.43 4.59
CA ASP A 15 -0.61 18.05 4.41
C ASP A 15 0.54 17.10 4.75
N TYR A 16 1.72 17.30 4.14
CA TYR A 16 2.87 16.42 4.35
C TYR A 16 3.26 16.26 5.82
N GLY A 17 3.18 17.34 6.61
CA GLY A 17 3.51 17.32 8.05
C GLY A 17 2.37 16.84 8.97
N ALA A 18 1.19 16.53 8.44
CA ALA A 18 0.00 16.26 9.25
C ALA A 18 0.06 14.93 10.04
N LEU A 19 1.02 14.06 9.70
CA LEU A 19 1.25 12.78 10.39
C LEU A 19 2.34 12.87 11.47
N GLU A 20 2.89 14.05 11.73
CA GLU A 20 3.87 14.24 12.79
C GLU A 20 3.25 14.05 14.19
N PRO A 21 4.01 13.49 15.15
CA PRO A 21 5.41 13.05 15.06
C PRO A 21 5.59 11.60 14.56
N ALA A 22 4.52 10.92 14.16
CA ALA A 22 4.59 9.51 13.78
C ALA A 22 5.38 9.30 12.47
N ILE A 23 5.20 10.18 11.48
CA ILE A 23 5.96 10.22 10.24
C ILE A 23 6.29 11.69 9.93
N SER A 24 7.57 12.01 9.67
CA SER A 24 7.97 13.39 9.42
C SER A 24 7.49 13.90 8.06
N GLY A 25 7.22 15.21 7.97
CA GLY A 25 6.79 15.84 6.73
C GLY A 25 7.80 15.74 5.59
N GLU A 26 9.10 15.77 5.91
CA GLU A 26 10.17 15.55 4.94
C GLU A 26 10.09 14.15 4.32
N ILE A 27 9.87 13.11 5.14
CA ILE A 27 9.69 11.74 4.64
C ILE A 27 8.47 11.68 3.75
N MET A 28 7.33 12.22 4.19
CA MET A 28 6.08 12.20 3.42
C MET A 28 6.24 12.90 2.06
N GLN A 29 6.88 14.08 2.03
CA GLN A 29 7.11 14.82 0.81
C GLN A 29 8.02 14.09 -0.18
N ILE A 30 9.15 13.55 0.29
CA ILE A 30 10.09 12.80 -0.57
C ILE A 30 9.43 11.50 -1.04
N HIS A 31 8.76 10.78 -0.16
CA HIS A 31 8.09 9.51 -0.46
C HIS A 31 6.97 9.69 -1.50
N HIS A 32 6.19 10.76 -1.37
CA HIS A 32 5.14 11.09 -2.32
C HIS A 32 5.69 11.66 -3.66
N GLN A 33 6.37 12.80 -3.60
CA GLN A 33 6.73 13.57 -4.81
C GLN A 33 7.92 12.98 -5.58
N LYS A 34 8.75 12.15 -4.95
CA LYS A 34 9.89 11.51 -5.64
C LYS A 34 9.62 10.03 -5.86
N HIS A 35 9.38 9.25 -4.81
CA HIS A 35 9.29 7.80 -4.96
C HIS A 35 8.00 7.35 -5.66
N HIS A 36 6.82 7.82 -5.20
CA HIS A 36 5.56 7.46 -5.86
C HIS A 36 5.50 8.02 -7.30
N GLN A 37 5.93 9.27 -7.50
CA GLN A 37 6.01 9.87 -8.83
C GLN A 37 6.91 9.07 -9.79
N ALA A 38 8.05 8.54 -9.31
CA ALA A 38 8.93 7.72 -10.13
C ALA A 38 8.25 6.43 -10.61
N TYR A 39 7.50 5.76 -9.73
CA TYR A 39 6.71 4.58 -10.12
C TYR A 39 5.69 4.93 -11.21
N ILE A 40 4.94 6.03 -11.05
CA ILE A 40 3.94 6.46 -12.04
C ILE A 40 4.59 6.78 -13.39
N THR A 41 5.66 7.57 -13.39
CA THR A 41 6.37 7.95 -14.62
C THR A 41 6.86 6.71 -15.38
N ASN A 42 7.49 5.77 -14.67
CA ASN A 42 8.02 4.56 -15.28
C ASN A 42 6.92 3.58 -15.69
N TYR A 43 5.80 3.55 -14.95
CA TYR A 43 4.67 2.70 -15.30
C TYR A 43 3.99 3.18 -16.58
N ASN A 44 3.72 4.48 -16.71
CA ASN A 44 3.19 5.07 -17.94
C ASN A 44 4.09 4.76 -19.16
N LYS A 45 5.41 4.90 -19.01
CA LYS A 45 6.37 4.55 -20.07
C LYS A 45 6.29 3.06 -20.45
N ALA A 46 6.17 2.17 -19.47
CA ALA A 46 6.04 0.74 -19.74
C ALA A 46 4.72 0.38 -20.44
N LEU A 47 3.62 1.07 -20.12
CA LEU A 47 2.33 0.89 -20.79
C LEU A 47 2.33 1.39 -22.23
N GLU A 48 2.98 2.52 -22.50
CA GLU A 48 3.19 3.03 -23.87
C GLU A 48 3.97 1.98 -24.71
N GLN A 49 5.09 1.48 -24.18
CA GLN A 49 5.89 0.44 -24.85
C GLN A 49 5.12 -0.88 -25.02
N LEU A 50 4.31 -1.28 -24.04
CA LEU A 50 3.49 -2.49 -24.12
C LEU A 50 2.46 -2.38 -25.24
N THR A 51 1.81 -1.22 -25.36
CA THR A 51 0.81 -0.94 -26.39
C THR A 51 1.41 -1.07 -27.78
N GLU A 52 2.59 -0.48 -27.99
CA GLU A 52 3.31 -0.60 -29.26
C GLU A 52 3.73 -2.03 -29.59
N ALA A 53 4.29 -2.76 -28.61
CA ALA A 53 4.73 -4.14 -28.80
C ALA A 53 3.55 -5.06 -29.13
N THR A 54 2.43 -4.88 -28.42
CA THR A 54 1.19 -5.64 -28.66
C THR A 54 0.64 -5.37 -30.06
N ALA A 55 0.62 -4.10 -30.49
CA ALA A 55 0.15 -3.72 -31.83
C ALA A 55 1.01 -4.30 -32.96
N LYS A 56 2.31 -4.51 -32.71
CA LYS A 56 3.26 -5.11 -33.65
C LYS A 56 3.30 -6.64 -33.58
N GLY A 57 2.59 -7.27 -32.65
CA GLY A 57 2.69 -8.72 -32.39
C GLY A 57 4.06 -9.15 -31.81
N ASP A 58 4.83 -8.23 -31.23
CA ASP A 58 6.14 -8.51 -30.64
C ASP A 58 5.99 -9.09 -29.23
N THR A 59 5.72 -10.40 -29.19
CA THR A 59 5.55 -11.17 -27.94
C THR A 59 6.80 -11.17 -27.07
N SER A 60 8.00 -11.08 -27.66
CA SER A 60 9.27 -11.02 -26.92
C SER A 60 9.35 -9.76 -26.07
N THR A 61 9.05 -8.60 -26.67
CA THR A 61 9.02 -7.33 -25.94
C THR A 61 7.89 -7.27 -24.92
N VAL A 62 6.70 -7.80 -25.25
CA VAL A 62 5.59 -7.92 -24.29
C VAL A 62 6.00 -8.67 -23.02
N VAL A 63 6.71 -9.80 -23.17
CA VAL A 63 7.21 -10.60 -22.03
C VAL A 63 8.28 -9.85 -21.25
N LYS A 64 9.24 -9.21 -21.94
CA LYS A 64 10.31 -8.42 -21.30
C LYS A 64 9.76 -7.27 -20.44
N LEU A 65 8.66 -6.64 -20.87
CA LEU A 65 8.05 -5.50 -20.16
C LEU A 65 7.33 -5.90 -18.86
N GLN A 66 6.98 -7.18 -18.68
CA GLN A 66 6.21 -7.62 -17.50
C GLN A 66 6.91 -7.28 -16.18
N SER A 67 8.23 -7.35 -16.11
CA SER A 67 8.97 -6.98 -14.90
C SER A 67 8.81 -5.49 -14.57
N ALA A 68 8.88 -4.61 -15.57
CA ALA A 68 8.74 -3.17 -15.37
C ALA A 68 7.29 -2.78 -15.03
N ILE A 69 6.32 -3.43 -15.67
CA ILE A 69 4.89 -3.28 -15.38
C ILE A 69 4.59 -3.70 -13.95
N LYS A 70 5.02 -4.90 -13.54
CA LYS A 70 4.79 -5.42 -12.19
C LYS A 70 5.45 -4.54 -11.14
N PHE A 71 6.69 -4.13 -11.36
CA PHE A 71 7.44 -3.33 -10.38
C PHE A 71 6.86 -1.91 -10.22
N ASN A 72 6.65 -1.19 -11.33
CA ASN A 72 6.20 0.20 -11.27
C ASN A 72 4.68 0.31 -11.05
N GLY A 73 3.90 -0.56 -11.68
CA GLY A 73 2.45 -0.64 -11.44
C GLY A 73 2.14 -1.09 -10.01
N GLY A 74 2.83 -2.12 -9.50
CA GLY A 74 2.73 -2.52 -8.10
C GLY A 74 3.18 -1.42 -7.14
N GLY A 75 4.27 -0.71 -7.47
CA GLY A 75 4.70 0.47 -6.72
C GLY A 75 3.60 1.53 -6.63
N HIS A 76 2.97 1.89 -7.74
CA HIS A 76 1.87 2.86 -7.77
C HIS A 76 0.66 2.40 -6.92
N VAL A 77 0.23 1.14 -7.09
CA VAL A 77 -0.90 0.57 -6.34
C VAL A 77 -0.62 0.60 -4.84
N ASN A 78 0.55 0.09 -4.43
CA ASN A 78 0.89 0.00 -3.01
C ASN A 78 0.95 1.38 -2.35
N HIS A 79 1.54 2.38 -3.01
CA HIS A 79 1.60 3.73 -2.45
C HIS A 79 0.23 4.41 -2.42
N SER A 80 -0.59 4.24 -3.46
CA SER A 80 -1.94 4.81 -3.48
C SER A 80 -2.83 4.26 -2.35
N ILE A 81 -2.70 2.96 -2.06
CA ILE A 81 -3.34 2.31 -0.91
C ILE A 81 -2.75 2.84 0.40
N PHE A 82 -1.44 2.97 0.48
CA PHE A 82 -0.74 3.44 1.67
C PHE A 82 -1.20 4.83 2.11
N TRP A 83 -1.33 5.79 1.18
CA TRP A 83 -1.78 7.14 1.52
C TRP A 83 -3.19 7.19 2.10
N LYS A 84 -4.12 6.40 1.57
CA LYS A 84 -5.51 6.34 2.05
C LYS A 84 -5.65 5.62 3.39
N ASN A 85 -4.74 4.69 3.70
CA ASN A 85 -4.68 3.99 4.99
C ASN A 85 -4.02 4.79 6.10
N LEU A 86 -3.65 6.04 5.84
CA LEU A 86 -3.12 6.95 6.85
C LEU A 86 -4.05 8.15 7.01
N ALA A 87 -4.12 8.69 8.22
CA ALA A 87 -4.84 9.90 8.53
C ALA A 87 -4.14 10.65 9.67
N PRO A 88 -4.22 12.00 9.72
CA PRO A 88 -3.83 12.78 10.88
C PRO A 88 -4.60 12.33 12.13
N VAL A 89 -3.98 12.41 13.30
CA VAL A 89 -4.66 12.06 14.58
C VAL A 89 -5.91 12.91 14.78
N SER A 90 -5.89 14.18 14.37
CA SER A 90 -7.06 15.08 14.42
C SER A 90 -8.22 14.68 13.51
N GLU A 91 -7.99 13.75 12.58
CA GLU A 91 -8.98 13.24 11.62
C GLU A 91 -9.29 11.75 11.83
N GLY A 92 -8.92 11.21 12.99
CA GLY A 92 -9.19 9.81 13.38
C GLY A 92 -8.04 8.85 13.08
N GLY A 93 -6.86 9.35 12.72
CA GLY A 93 -5.65 8.54 12.66
C GLY A 93 -5.37 7.84 13.99
N GLY A 94 -5.26 6.52 13.94
CA GLY A 94 -5.03 5.68 15.12
C GLY A 94 -6.26 5.41 16.00
N GLU A 95 -7.43 5.98 15.68
CA GLU A 95 -8.69 5.62 16.36
C GLU A 95 -9.02 4.16 16.06
N LEU A 96 -9.44 3.41 17.07
CA LEU A 96 -9.58 1.96 16.95
C LEU A 96 -10.66 1.58 15.91
N PRO A 97 -10.49 0.47 15.18
CA PRO A 97 -11.53 0.00 14.27
C PRO A 97 -12.78 -0.36 15.07
N GLU A 98 -13.94 -0.11 14.47
CA GLU A 98 -15.25 -0.48 15.01
C GLU A 98 -15.98 -1.45 14.07
N GLY A 99 -17.13 -1.96 14.52
CA GLY A 99 -18.04 -2.74 13.68
C GLY A 99 -17.50 -4.11 13.25
N SER A 100 -17.78 -4.47 12.00
CA SER A 100 -17.50 -5.83 11.48
C SER A 100 -16.00 -6.12 11.39
N LEU A 101 -15.18 -5.12 11.01
CA LEU A 101 -13.73 -5.29 10.93
C LEU A 101 -13.14 -5.55 12.32
N ALA A 102 -13.56 -4.81 13.34
CA ALA A 102 -13.13 -5.04 14.72
C ALA A 102 -13.46 -6.47 15.19
N SER A 103 -14.71 -6.90 14.94
CA SER A 103 -15.16 -8.25 15.27
C SER A 103 -14.38 -9.34 14.53
N ALA A 104 -14.03 -9.09 13.25
CA ALA A 104 -13.23 -10.00 12.44
C ALA A 104 -11.76 -10.05 12.91
N ILE A 105 -11.21 -8.92 13.38
CA ILE A 105 -9.87 -8.87 13.99
C ILE A 105 -9.84 -9.73 15.27
N ASP A 106 -10.82 -9.55 16.15
CA ASP A 106 -10.93 -10.34 17.37
C ASP A 106 -11.12 -11.84 17.07
N THR A 107 -11.93 -12.17 16.06
CA THR A 107 -12.15 -13.57 15.65
C THR A 107 -10.88 -14.22 15.10
N HIS A 108 -10.13 -13.54 14.21
CA HIS A 108 -9.01 -14.14 13.49
C HIS A 108 -7.66 -14.02 14.20
N PHE A 109 -7.47 -12.98 15.01
CA PHE A 109 -6.21 -12.70 15.69
C PHE A 109 -6.33 -12.71 17.22
N GLY A 110 -7.55 -12.74 17.76
CA GLY A 110 -7.84 -12.76 19.19
C GLY A 110 -7.89 -11.37 19.84
N SER A 111 -7.19 -10.39 19.29
CA SER A 111 -7.30 -8.97 19.63
C SER A 111 -6.54 -8.11 18.61
N LEU A 112 -6.84 -6.81 18.58
CA LEU A 112 -6.05 -5.84 17.83
C LEU A 112 -4.57 -5.84 18.26
N GLU A 113 -4.29 -5.99 19.56
CA GLU A 113 -2.91 -6.05 20.05
C GLU A 113 -2.14 -7.24 19.44
N LYS A 114 -2.76 -8.42 19.38
CA LYS A 114 -2.16 -9.61 18.76
C LYS A 114 -1.96 -9.43 17.26
N LEU A 115 -2.89 -8.76 16.58
CA LEU A 115 -2.71 -8.38 15.18
C LEU A 115 -1.50 -7.45 15.00
N VAL A 116 -1.40 -6.38 15.80
CA VAL A 116 -0.28 -5.43 15.78
C VAL A 116 1.05 -6.15 16.01
N GLN A 117 1.12 -7.06 17.00
CA GLN A 117 2.30 -7.87 17.27
C GLN A 117 2.67 -8.74 16.05
N LYS A 118 1.69 -9.42 15.43
CA LYS A 118 1.92 -10.23 14.24
C LYS A 118 2.44 -9.39 13.07
N VAL A 119 1.76 -8.29 12.73
CA VAL A 119 2.15 -7.40 11.62
C VAL A 119 3.55 -6.83 11.85
N ASN A 120 3.87 -6.38 13.07
CA ASN A 120 5.21 -5.88 13.39
C ASN A 120 6.27 -6.97 13.29
N ALA A 121 5.97 -8.21 13.70
CA ALA A 121 6.90 -9.33 13.60
C ALA A 121 7.19 -9.71 12.13
N GLU A 122 6.15 -9.84 11.30
CA GLU A 122 6.29 -10.15 9.87
C GLU A 122 7.02 -9.01 9.14
N GLY A 123 6.69 -7.75 9.45
CA GLY A 123 7.38 -6.58 8.92
C GLY A 123 8.86 -6.52 9.30
N ALA A 124 9.19 -6.87 10.55
CA ALA A 124 10.58 -6.93 11.03
C ALA A 124 11.39 -8.08 10.41
N ALA A 125 10.71 -9.17 10.03
CA ALA A 125 11.34 -10.33 9.40
C ALA A 125 11.63 -10.13 7.91
N LEU A 126 11.10 -9.08 7.27
CA LEU A 126 11.31 -8.82 5.85
C LEU A 126 12.78 -8.54 5.53
N GLN A 127 13.36 -9.42 4.72
CA GLN A 127 14.69 -9.21 4.16
C GLN A 127 14.60 -8.41 2.87
N GLY A 128 14.78 -7.10 2.96
CA GLY A 128 14.76 -6.24 1.79
C GLY A 128 13.82 -5.06 1.93
N SER A 129 13.20 -4.68 0.81
CA SER A 129 12.20 -3.63 0.71
C SER A 129 10.92 -4.37 0.49
N GLY A 130 9.88 -4.08 1.25
CA GLY A 130 8.65 -4.83 1.16
C GLY A 130 7.51 -4.16 1.88
N TRP A 131 6.40 -4.86 1.88
CA TRP A 131 5.17 -4.45 2.52
C TRP A 131 4.67 -5.59 3.39
N VAL A 132 4.06 -5.23 4.51
CA VAL A 132 3.23 -6.10 5.32
C VAL A 132 1.79 -5.64 5.18
N TRP A 133 0.88 -6.57 4.97
CA TRP A 133 -0.52 -6.30 4.67
C TRP A 133 -1.40 -6.93 5.73
N LEU A 134 -2.44 -6.21 6.17
CA LEU A 134 -3.67 -6.81 6.65
C LEU A 134 -4.63 -6.89 5.46
N GLY A 135 -4.96 -8.10 5.04
CA GLY A 135 -5.83 -8.34 3.89
C GLY A 135 -7.06 -9.15 4.26
N LEU A 136 -8.06 -9.13 3.38
CA LEU A 136 -9.19 -10.06 3.41
C LEU A 136 -9.02 -11.06 2.28
N ASP A 137 -8.92 -12.33 2.63
CA ASP A 137 -9.17 -13.43 1.70
C ASP A 137 -10.69 -13.50 1.46
N THR A 138 -11.14 -13.11 0.27
CA THR A 138 -12.56 -13.02 -0.06
C THR A 138 -13.20 -14.39 -0.33
N GLU A 139 -12.41 -15.41 -0.68
CA GLU A 139 -12.91 -16.77 -0.86
C GLU A 139 -13.19 -17.42 0.50
N LEU A 140 -12.24 -17.30 1.43
CA LEU A 140 -12.35 -17.86 2.78
C LEU A 140 -13.05 -16.92 3.77
N LYS A 141 -13.35 -15.68 3.36
CA LYS A 141 -13.86 -14.59 4.22
C LYS A 141 -13.02 -14.39 5.48
N LYS A 142 -11.70 -14.51 5.35
CA LYS A 142 -10.75 -14.56 6.46
C LYS A 142 -9.76 -13.41 6.40
N LEU A 143 -9.50 -12.77 7.53
CA LEU A 143 -8.40 -11.80 7.61
C LEU A 143 -7.05 -12.53 7.62
N VAL A 144 -6.12 -12.03 6.82
CA VAL A 144 -4.77 -12.56 6.67
C VAL A 144 -3.73 -11.47 6.89
N VAL A 145 -2.57 -11.86 7.41
CA VAL A 145 -1.38 -11.01 7.41
C VAL A 145 -0.37 -11.64 6.45
N GLU A 146 0.01 -10.89 5.42
CA GLU A 146 0.92 -11.35 4.38
C GLU A 146 2.03 -10.34 4.13
N THR A 147 3.08 -10.77 3.45
CA THR A 147 4.18 -9.90 3.04
C THR A 147 4.43 -9.97 1.56
N THR A 148 4.84 -8.84 0.98
CA THR A 148 5.31 -8.79 -0.42
C THR A 148 6.66 -8.11 -0.45
N GLY A 149 7.70 -8.79 -0.93
CA GLY A 149 9.09 -8.32 -0.88
C GLY A 149 9.76 -8.13 -2.25
N ASN A 150 10.71 -7.19 -2.28
CA ASN A 150 11.69 -6.94 -3.33
C ASN A 150 13.12 -7.03 -2.73
N ARG A 151 14.10 -7.43 -3.53
CA ARG A 151 15.45 -7.83 -3.07
C ARG A 151 16.42 -6.67 -2.73
N TYR A 152 16.05 -5.70 -1.89
CA TYR A 152 16.93 -4.57 -1.50
C TYR A 152 16.71 -4.08 -0.07
N LYS A 153 17.70 -4.09 0.83
CA LYS A 153 17.53 -3.80 2.26
C LYS A 153 17.20 -2.33 2.55
N ASN A 154 16.06 -2.05 3.19
CA ASN A 154 15.76 -0.79 3.88
C ASN A 154 14.69 -1.03 4.95
N MET A 155 15.08 -1.08 6.23
CA MET A 155 14.13 -1.19 7.35
C MET A 155 14.48 -0.21 8.46
N ARG A 156 13.48 0.48 9.00
CA ARG A 156 13.59 1.30 10.22
C ARG A 156 12.58 0.79 11.26
N PRO A 157 13.03 0.07 12.31
CA PRO A 157 12.13 -0.51 13.31
C PRO A 157 11.19 0.50 14.01
N GLU A 158 11.63 1.75 14.17
CA GLU A 158 10.81 2.82 14.77
C GLU A 158 9.60 3.23 13.92
N TYR A 159 9.66 2.98 12.61
CA TYR A 159 8.53 3.25 11.72
C TYR A 159 7.36 2.30 11.99
N LEU A 160 7.65 1.00 12.20
CA LEU A 160 6.64 -0.03 12.48
C LEU A 160 5.90 0.21 13.80
N LYS A 161 6.55 0.84 14.78
CA LYS A 161 5.90 1.18 16.05
C LYS A 161 4.98 2.40 15.93
N ASN A 162 5.43 3.42 15.22
CA ASN A 162 4.71 4.71 15.17
C ASN A 162 3.57 4.73 14.16
N ILE A 163 3.61 3.90 13.12
CA ILE A 163 2.57 3.87 12.07
C ILE A 163 1.17 3.63 12.63
N TRP A 164 1.02 2.81 13.67
CA TRP A 164 -0.26 2.50 14.31
C TRP A 164 -0.97 3.72 14.89
N LYS A 165 -0.24 4.80 15.19
CA LYS A 165 -0.81 6.06 15.69
C LYS A 165 -1.52 6.87 14.62
N VAL A 166 -1.33 6.53 13.35
CA VAL A 166 -1.85 7.28 12.20
C VAL A 166 -2.56 6.37 11.20
N ILE A 167 -2.82 5.11 11.54
CA ILE A 167 -3.63 4.21 10.69
C ILE A 167 -5.06 4.75 10.60
N ASN A 168 -5.55 4.90 9.38
CA ASN A 168 -6.92 5.28 9.10
C ASN A 168 -7.84 4.06 9.18
N TRP A 169 -8.19 3.65 10.40
CA TRP A 169 -9.06 2.50 10.62
C TRP A 169 -10.46 2.72 10.09
N LYS A 170 -10.94 3.96 10.04
CA LYS A 170 -12.21 4.30 9.39
C LYS A 170 -12.20 3.88 7.92
N TYR A 171 -11.18 4.27 7.17
CA TYR A 171 -11.02 3.84 5.78
C TYR A 171 -10.88 2.31 5.66
N ALA A 172 -10.10 1.68 6.54
CA ALA A 172 -9.96 0.22 6.56
C ALA A 172 -11.32 -0.49 6.77
N CYS A 173 -12.16 0.00 7.69
CA CYS A 173 -13.51 -0.50 7.90
C CYS A 173 -14.38 -0.33 6.64
N GLU A 174 -14.35 0.85 6.00
CA GLU A 174 -15.11 1.09 4.77
C GLU A 174 -14.71 0.15 3.62
N VAL A 175 -13.41 -0.13 3.46
CA VAL A 175 -12.92 -1.06 2.45
C VAL A 175 -13.31 -2.50 2.78
N TYR A 176 -13.21 -2.88 4.07
CA TYR A 176 -13.62 -4.20 4.54
C TYR A 176 -15.10 -4.47 4.28
N GLU A 177 -15.99 -3.55 4.65
CA GLU A 177 -17.43 -3.68 4.40
C GLU A 177 -17.75 -3.81 2.91
N LYS A 178 -17.10 -2.98 2.06
CA LYS A 178 -17.28 -3.06 0.61
C LYS A 178 -16.81 -4.39 0.02
N ALA A 179 -15.79 -5.01 0.61
CA ALA A 179 -15.24 -6.28 0.15
C ALA A 179 -16.08 -7.50 0.57
N LEU A 180 -17.04 -7.32 1.49
CA LEU A 180 -17.98 -8.37 1.91
C LEU A 180 -19.26 -8.42 1.07
N LEU A 181 -19.55 -7.37 0.30
CA LEU A 181 -20.66 -7.27 -0.65
C LEU A 181 -20.38 -8.05 -1.94
#